data_AF-A0A562VDA3-F1
#
_entry.id   AF-A0A562VDA3-F1
#
_cell.length_a   1.000
_cell.length_b   1.000
_cell.length_c   1.000
_cell.angle_alpha   90.00
_cell.angle_beta   90.00
_cell.angle_gamma   90.00
#
_symmetry.space_group_name_H-M   'P 1'
#
loop_
_entity.id
_entity.type
_entity.pdbx_description
1 polymer ?
#
loop_
_entity_poly.entity_id
_entity_poly.type
_entity_poly.pdbx_seq_one_letter_code
_entity_poly.pdbx_strand_id
1 'polypeptide(L)'
;MGGVRHHTGHSAKNTRATNTQRENNKREHIMCQHQPPCPDVEAGDHEAARVVAAHPEQGWSLLCNGVVVFDDTGELLPDGRVIAPHRGPARHVGASA
;
A
#
# COMPACT_ATOMS: atom_id res chain seq x y z
N MET A 1 -22.63 43.45 26.96
CA MET A 1 -21.26 43.89 26.61
C MET A 1 -20.43 42.63 26.41
N GLY A 2 -20.41 42.14 25.16
CA GLY A 2 -19.80 40.88 24.77
C GLY A 2 -18.33 41.03 24.41
N GLY A 3 -17.52 40.04 24.77
CA GLY A 3 -16.12 39.94 24.38
C GLY A 3 -15.83 38.51 23.95
N VAL A 4 -16.14 38.18 22.69
CA VAL A 4 -15.77 36.92 22.07
C VAL A 4 -14.28 36.98 21.72
N ARG A 5 -13.49 36.12 22.35
CA ARG A 5 -12.06 35.96 22.04
C ARG A 5 -11.91 34.92 20.93
N HIS A 6 -11.60 35.39 19.73
CA HIS A 6 -11.17 34.55 18.61
C HIS A 6 -9.83 33.88 18.95
N HIS A 7 -9.76 32.56 18.87
CA HIS A 7 -8.50 31.82 18.82
C HIS A 7 -8.25 31.43 17.37
N THR A 8 -7.43 32.22 16.69
CA THR A 8 -6.75 31.78 15.46
C THR A 8 -5.59 30.89 15.87
N GLY A 9 -5.68 29.61 15.55
CA GLY A 9 -4.62 28.63 15.74
C GLY A 9 -4.41 27.81 14.47
N HIS A 10 -3.88 28.45 13.43
CA HIS A 10 -3.21 27.71 12.35
C HIS A 10 -1.88 27.22 12.92
N SER A 11 -1.75 25.93 13.22
CA SER A 11 -0.47 25.36 13.64
C SER A 11 -0.11 24.10 12.85
N ALA A 12 0.93 24.29 12.04
CA ALA A 12 1.93 23.33 11.62
C ALA A 12 1.48 22.07 10.85
N LYS A 13 1.69 22.15 9.54
CA LYS A 13 1.88 21.03 8.61
C LYS A 13 2.99 20.12 9.17
N ASN A 14 2.63 18.90 9.58
CA ASN A 14 3.62 17.89 9.99
C ASN A 14 4.32 17.32 8.74
N THR A 15 5.44 17.92 8.36
CA THR A 15 6.25 17.48 7.21
C THR A 15 7.53 16.76 7.64
N ARG A 16 7.49 15.94 8.71
CA ARG A 16 8.67 15.16 9.15
C ARG A 16 8.34 13.76 9.67
N ALA A 17 7.63 12.96 8.88
CA ALA A 17 7.61 11.50 9.05
C ALA A 17 8.75 10.88 8.23
N THR A 18 10.00 11.07 8.66
CA THR A 18 11.18 10.60 7.91
C THR A 18 11.80 9.38 8.61
N ASN A 19 11.82 8.26 7.89
CA ASN A 19 12.38 6.93 8.19
C ASN A 19 11.77 6.08 9.32
N THR A 20 11.80 6.51 10.58
CA THR A 20 11.49 5.59 11.71
C THR A 20 10.07 5.03 11.68
N GLN A 21 9.10 5.84 11.26
CA GLN A 21 7.70 5.40 11.16
C GLN A 21 7.45 4.48 9.97
N ARG A 22 8.22 4.63 8.87
CA ARG A 22 8.19 3.72 7.71
C ARG A 22 8.77 2.35 8.08
N GLU A 23 9.85 2.34 8.85
CA GLU A 23 10.45 1.10 9.36
C GLU A 23 9.53 0.38 10.35
N ASN A 24 8.86 1.12 11.23
CA ASN A 24 7.92 0.53 12.18
C ASN A 24 6.67 -0.02 11.49
N ASN A 25 6.10 0.69 10.52
CA ASN A 25 4.98 0.19 9.72
C ASN A 25 5.39 -1.04 8.89
N LYS A 26 6.62 -1.06 8.33
CA LYS A 26 7.18 -2.26 7.68
C LYS A 26 7.23 -3.45 8.66
N ARG A 27 7.59 -3.24 9.92
CA ARG A 27 7.68 -4.32 10.93
C ARG A 27 6.31 -4.82 11.42
N GLU A 28 5.31 -3.95 11.51
CA GLU A 28 3.97 -4.32 11.96
C GLU A 28 3.24 -5.25 10.96
N HIS A 29 3.48 -5.08 9.66
CA HIS A 29 3.00 -6.02 8.64
C HIS A 29 3.82 -7.32 8.54
N ILE A 30 5.05 -7.35 9.07
CA ILE A 30 5.94 -8.54 9.03
C ILE A 30 5.62 -9.54 10.16
N MET A 31 4.91 -9.14 11.22
CA MET A 31 4.58 -10.04 12.35
C MET A 31 3.35 -10.92 12.10
N CYS A 32 3.30 -11.53 10.92
CA CYS A 32 2.35 -12.58 10.61
C CYS A 32 2.57 -13.79 11.54
N GLN A 33 1.55 -14.22 12.29
CA GLN A 33 1.61 -15.39 13.17
C GLN A 33 1.33 -16.72 12.42
N HIS A 34 1.55 -16.74 11.11
CA HIS A 34 1.28 -17.90 10.26
C HIS A 34 2.47 -18.87 10.25
N GLN A 35 2.18 -20.17 10.14
CA GLN A 35 3.18 -21.22 9.92
C GLN A 35 2.83 -21.95 8.61
N PRO A 36 3.72 -22.01 7.61
CA PRO A 36 5.03 -21.35 7.55
C PRO A 36 4.94 -19.81 7.57
N PRO A 37 6.02 -19.10 7.94
CA PRO A 37 6.04 -17.64 7.96
C PRO A 37 5.73 -17.07 6.56
N CYS A 38 5.03 -15.94 6.50
CA CYS A 38 4.77 -15.25 5.24
C CYS A 38 6.12 -14.78 4.63
N PRO A 39 6.29 -14.86 3.28
CA PRO A 39 7.48 -14.36 2.61
C PRO A 39 7.62 -12.84 2.77
N ASP A 40 8.87 -12.35 2.75
CA ASP A 40 9.16 -10.91 2.81
C ASP A 40 8.64 -10.19 1.57
N VAL A 41 8.24 -8.93 1.72
CA VAL A 41 7.71 -8.09 0.62
C VAL A 41 8.75 -7.81 -0.48
N GLU A 42 10.03 -8.02 -0.22
CA GLU A 42 11.11 -7.87 -1.20
C GLU A 42 11.59 -9.22 -1.79
N ALA A 43 11.02 -10.34 -1.33
CA ALA A 43 11.30 -11.66 -1.89
C ALA A 43 10.62 -11.82 -3.26
N GLY A 44 11.19 -12.63 -4.17
CA GLY A 44 10.59 -12.88 -5.48
C GLY A 44 9.23 -13.60 -5.41
N ASP A 45 8.97 -14.30 -4.31
CA ASP A 45 7.75 -15.05 -4.02
C ASP A 45 6.80 -14.33 -3.04
N HIS A 46 6.91 -13.01 -2.90
CA HIS A 46 6.09 -12.22 -1.96
C HIS A 46 4.56 -12.34 -2.20
N GLU A 47 4.14 -12.67 -3.42
CA GLU A 47 2.75 -12.98 -3.80
C GLU A 47 2.22 -14.29 -3.17
N ALA A 48 3.09 -15.17 -2.68
CA ALA A 48 2.70 -16.41 -1.99
C ALA A 48 2.18 -16.18 -0.55
N ALA A 49 2.22 -14.93 -0.08
CA ALA A 49 1.62 -14.52 1.19
C ALA A 49 0.10 -14.78 1.22
N ARG A 50 -0.44 -15.04 2.41
CA ARG A 50 -1.87 -15.36 2.58
C ARG A 50 -2.75 -14.15 2.34
N VAL A 51 -3.80 -14.32 1.54
CA VAL A 51 -4.86 -13.31 1.37
C VAL A 51 -5.60 -13.08 2.70
N VAL A 52 -5.66 -11.83 3.14
CA VAL A 52 -6.38 -11.39 4.36
C VAL A 52 -7.63 -10.58 4.02
N ALA A 53 -7.70 -9.98 2.82
CA ALA A 53 -8.92 -9.40 2.27
C ALA A 53 -8.94 -9.61 0.75
N ALA A 54 -10.09 -9.99 0.19
CA ALA A 54 -10.28 -10.17 -1.24
C ALA A 54 -11.46 -9.32 -1.70
N HIS A 55 -11.25 -8.52 -2.74
CA HIS A 55 -12.27 -7.68 -3.36
C HIS A 55 -12.31 -7.95 -4.87
N PRO A 56 -12.87 -9.11 -5.28
CA PRO A 56 -12.95 -9.49 -6.68
C PRO A 56 -13.78 -8.47 -7.49
N GLU A 57 -14.75 -7.80 -6.86
CA GLU A 57 -15.53 -6.75 -7.54
C GLU A 57 -14.72 -5.50 -7.91
N GLN A 58 -13.58 -5.27 -7.22
CA GLN A 58 -12.67 -4.16 -7.47
C GLN A 58 -11.36 -4.62 -8.13
N GLY A 59 -11.19 -5.93 -8.32
CA GLY A 59 -10.03 -6.52 -8.99
C GLY A 59 -8.75 -6.57 -8.16
N TRP A 60 -8.84 -6.63 -6.81
CA TRP A 60 -7.65 -6.69 -5.96
C TRP A 60 -7.81 -7.61 -4.74
N SER A 61 -6.68 -8.03 -4.18
CA SER A 61 -6.57 -8.77 -2.92
C SER A 61 -5.41 -8.24 -2.08
N LEU A 62 -5.63 -8.08 -0.77
CA LEU A 62 -4.61 -7.69 0.20
C LEU A 62 -4.02 -8.94 0.87
N LEU A 63 -2.69 -9.03 0.89
CA LEU A 63 -1.92 -10.10 1.51
C LEU A 63 -1.46 -9.75 2.93
N CYS A 64 -1.18 -10.78 3.73
CA CYS A 64 -0.72 -10.68 5.13
C CYS A 64 0.52 -9.78 5.31
N ASN A 65 1.43 -9.78 4.33
CA ASN A 65 2.65 -8.98 4.31
C ASN A 65 2.41 -7.53 3.84
N GLY A 66 1.15 -7.15 3.57
CA GLY A 66 0.75 -5.82 3.16
C GLY A 66 0.85 -5.53 1.66
N VAL A 67 1.18 -6.54 0.86
CA VAL A 67 1.16 -6.43 -0.60
C VAL A 67 -0.30 -6.46 -1.08
N VAL A 68 -0.66 -5.57 -2.00
CA VAL A 68 -1.93 -5.64 -2.72
C VAL A 68 -1.66 -6.19 -4.12
N VAL A 69 -2.28 -7.30 -4.46
CA VAL A 69 -2.19 -7.93 -5.78
C VAL A 69 -3.44 -7.58 -6.58
N PHE A 70 -3.25 -7.16 -7.82
CA PHE A 70 -4.31 -6.86 -8.77
C PHE A 70 -4.56 -8.03 -9.73
N ASP A 71 -5.77 -8.14 -10.25
CA ASP A 71 -6.17 -9.21 -11.20
C ASP A 71 -5.31 -9.20 -12.49
N ASP A 72 -4.78 -8.03 -12.87
CA ASP A 72 -3.90 -7.88 -14.02
C ASP A 72 -2.45 -8.33 -13.77
N THR A 73 -2.12 -8.87 -12.59
CA THR A 73 -0.78 -9.22 -12.07
C THR A 73 0.07 -8.02 -11.63
N GLY A 74 -0.49 -6.80 -11.62
CA GLY A 74 0.16 -5.66 -10.98
C GLY A 74 0.17 -5.82 -9.46
N GLU A 75 1.10 -5.14 -8.80
CA GLU A 75 1.22 -5.19 -7.34
C GLU A 75 1.50 -3.80 -6.76
N LEU A 76 0.95 -3.53 -5.59
CA LEU A 76 1.25 -2.36 -4.77
C LEU A 76 1.89 -2.83 -3.48
N LEU A 77 3.17 -2.47 -3.31
CA LEU A 77 3.91 -2.79 -2.10
C LEU A 77 3.45 -1.90 -0.93
N PRO A 78 3.61 -2.33 0.33
CA PRO A 78 3.21 -1.55 1.51
C PRO A 78 3.91 -0.19 1.59
N ASP A 79 5.02 -0.07 0.88
CA ASP A 79 5.90 1.09 0.87
C ASP A 79 5.50 2.12 -0.21
N GLY A 80 4.44 1.81 -0.97
CA GLY A 80 3.83 2.64 -2.01
C GLY A 80 4.42 2.44 -3.41
N ARG A 81 5.40 1.54 -3.57
CA ARG A 81 5.95 1.20 -4.89
C ARG A 81 4.96 0.35 -5.68
N VAL A 82 4.89 0.62 -6.98
CA VAL A 82 4.07 -0.15 -7.93
C VAL A 82 4.97 -1.09 -8.72
N ILE A 83 4.62 -2.37 -8.74
CA ILE A 83 5.15 -3.37 -9.65
C ILE A 83 4.18 -3.45 -10.83
N ALA A 84 4.71 -3.25 -12.03
CA ALA A 84 3.90 -3.26 -13.23
C ALA A 84 3.41 -4.68 -13.56
N PRO A 85 2.18 -4.85 -14.04
CA PRO A 85 1.68 -6.15 -14.46
C PRO A 85 2.56 -6.84 -15.50
N HIS A 86 2.60 -8.17 -15.43
CA HIS A 86 3.36 -9.03 -16.33
C HIS A 86 2.73 -9.18 -17.73
N ARG A 87 1.53 -8.61 -17.98
CA ARG A 87 1.06 -8.43 -19.35
C ARG A 87 1.88 -7.30 -19.97
N GLY A 88 2.62 -7.63 -21.05
CA GLY A 88 3.33 -6.64 -21.87
C GLY A 88 2.46 -5.42 -22.19
N PRO A 89 3.08 -4.25 -22.47
CA PRO A 89 2.43 -2.95 -22.41
C PRO A 89 1.05 -3.03 -23.07
N ALA A 90 0.01 -2.71 -22.29
CA ALA A 90 -1.33 -2.58 -22.83
C ALA A 90 -1.21 -1.70 -24.07
N ARG A 91 -1.58 -2.24 -25.24
CA ARG A 91 -1.61 -1.48 -26.47
C ARG A 91 -2.63 -0.38 -26.22
N HIS A 92 -2.17 0.80 -25.82
CA HIS A 92 -2.98 1.99 -25.85
C HIS A 92 -3.38 2.11 -27.33
N VAL A 93 -4.59 1.69 -27.66
CA VAL A 93 -5.23 2.07 -28.92
C VAL A 93 -5.35 3.57 -28.78
N GLY A 94 -4.35 4.27 -29.31
CA GLY A 94 -4.33 5.71 -29.37
C GLY A 94 -5.64 6.14 -30.01
N ALA A 95 -6.37 7.00 -29.30
CA ALA A 95 -7.47 7.73 -29.89
C ALA A 95 -6.92 8.45 -31.14
N SER A 96 -7.31 7.97 -32.31
CA SER A 96 -7.10 8.72 -33.55
C SER A 96 -7.88 10.02 -33.46
N ALA A 97 -7.19 11.14 -33.62
CA ALA A 97 -7.79 12.42 -33.97
C ALA A 97 -7.82 12.57 -35.48
#